data_AF-A0A960XNR8-F1
#
_entry.id   AF-A0A960XNR8-F1
#
_cell.length_a   1.000
_cell.length_b   1.000
_cell.length_c   1.000
_cell.angle_alpha   90.00
_cell.angle_beta   90.00
_cell.angle_gamma   90.00
#
_symmetry.space_group_name_H-M   'P 1'
#
loop_
_entity.id
_entity.type
_entity.pdbx_description
1 polymer ?
#
loop_
_entity_poly.entity_id
_entity_poly.type
_entity_poly.pdbx_seq_one_letter_code
_entity_poly.pdbx_strand_id
1 'polypeptide(L)'
;YGQTMTGSAAPRNPRLLVLSSAGSSLPTNLVSGVALTTNQFNNLWSTAQGEVPADWNWNGNPDDLCIQRVDFGDLFVALTLRYYADEPQHYGRYTLDSRESTTNLTALLPYVSGQNPVFSPFVIRGTYLSLYGTNGVLQFRDIIQDNATIYTCRDGVWYRGLGRSGSRVGPAIRHPTPEEFADALAAFLSPEVPLWPDNGGATKSDMEAAIMNFLTVGATDNQGNAMNDAQEALIDAWVEFTGANPNKP
;
A
#
# COMPACT_ATOMS: atom_id res chain seq x y z
N TYR A 1 -16.50 9.38 9.45
CA TYR A 1 -15.09 9.74 9.25
C TYR A 1 -14.68 9.20 7.90
N GLY A 2 -14.07 10.01 7.05
CA GLY A 2 -13.54 9.55 5.76
C GLY A 2 -12.12 10.07 5.64
N GLN A 3 -11.15 9.16 5.74
CA GLN A 3 -9.77 9.55 5.54
C GLN A 3 -9.49 9.68 4.04
N THR A 4 -8.96 10.82 3.61
CA THR A 4 -8.55 11.01 2.23
C THR A 4 -7.24 10.25 1.95
N MET A 5 -6.96 10.02 0.67
CA MET A 5 -5.73 9.32 0.23
C MET A 5 -4.43 10.05 0.60
N THR A 6 -4.50 11.33 0.96
CA THR A 6 -3.34 12.15 1.35
C THR A 6 -3.03 12.09 2.84
N GLY A 7 -3.91 11.53 3.66
CA GLY A 7 -3.83 11.63 5.13
C GLY A 7 -3.79 13.09 5.61
N SER A 8 -3.17 13.33 6.76
CA SER A 8 -2.99 14.66 7.34
C SER A 8 -1.52 15.00 7.60
N ALA A 9 -1.24 16.29 7.81
CA ALA A 9 -0.03 16.72 8.51
C ALA A 9 -0.02 16.20 9.96
N ALA A 10 1.14 16.24 10.61
CA ALA A 10 1.30 15.89 12.02
C ALA A 10 0.32 16.70 12.88
N PRO A 11 -0.63 16.05 13.58
CA PRO A 11 -1.53 16.76 14.50
C PRO A 11 -0.73 17.36 15.65
N ARG A 12 -1.04 18.60 16.00
CA ARG A 12 -0.45 19.28 17.16
C ARG A 12 -1.49 19.33 18.28
N ASN A 13 -1.27 18.54 19.34
CA ASN A 13 -2.16 18.44 20.50
C ASN A 13 -3.63 18.19 20.14
N PRO A 14 -3.96 17.09 19.43
CA PRO A 14 -5.34 16.80 19.06
C PRO A 14 -6.16 16.43 20.30
N ARG A 15 -6.82 17.43 20.90
CA ARG A 15 -7.52 17.29 22.18
C ARG A 15 -8.98 17.73 22.05
N LEU A 16 -9.84 17.11 22.82
CA LEU A 16 -11.25 17.44 22.94
C LEU A 16 -11.60 17.70 24.40
N LEU A 17 -12.42 18.72 24.60
CA LEU A 17 -13.07 19.03 25.86
C LEU A 17 -14.57 18.86 25.68
N VAL A 18 -15.21 18.17 26.63
CA VAL A 18 -16.65 18.16 26.80
C VAL A 18 -16.96 18.86 28.11
N LEU A 19 -17.73 19.94 28.00
CA LEU A 19 -18.10 20.78 29.13
C LEU A 19 -19.59 20.60 29.41
N SER A 20 -19.95 20.46 30.68
CA SER A 20 -21.34 20.52 31.11
C SER A 20 -21.44 21.17 32.49
N SER A 21 -22.60 21.74 32.78
CA SER A 21 -22.93 22.31 34.08
C SER A 21 -24.33 21.87 34.49
N ALA A 22 -24.49 21.45 35.74
CA ALA A 22 -25.79 21.08 36.31
C ALA A 22 -26.54 22.27 36.95
N GLY A 23 -25.84 23.37 37.23
CA GLY A 23 -26.37 24.55 37.91
C GLY A 23 -26.52 25.73 36.96
N SER A 24 -25.59 26.68 37.04
CA SER A 24 -25.61 27.88 36.18
C SER A 24 -25.25 27.55 34.73
N SER A 25 -25.86 28.28 33.79
CA SER A 25 -25.53 28.17 32.36
C SER A 25 -24.04 28.44 32.12
N LEU A 26 -23.42 27.68 31.24
CA LEU A 26 -22.04 27.94 30.81
C LEU A 26 -21.91 29.35 30.19
N PRO A 27 -20.71 29.98 30.25
CA PRO A 27 -20.46 31.25 29.59
C PRO A 27 -20.92 31.29 28.13
N THR A 28 -21.62 32.34 27.72
CA THR A 28 -22.29 32.43 26.41
C THR A 28 -21.32 32.49 25.23
N ASN A 29 -20.05 32.80 25.48
CA ASN A 29 -18.97 32.78 24.50
C ASN A 29 -18.44 31.35 24.22
N LEU A 30 -18.89 30.34 24.96
CA LEU A 30 -18.56 28.94 24.73
C LEU A 30 -19.61 28.31 23.82
N VAL A 31 -19.34 28.37 22.52
CA VAL A 31 -20.22 27.79 21.51
C VAL A 31 -19.63 26.47 21.02
N SER A 32 -20.44 25.41 21.01
CA SER A 32 -20.04 24.11 20.50
C SER A 32 -19.61 24.20 19.03
N GLY A 33 -18.49 23.56 18.70
CA GLY A 33 -17.94 23.55 17.34
C GLY A 33 -17.23 24.85 16.92
N VAL A 34 -17.15 25.86 17.80
CA VAL A 34 -16.39 27.09 17.55
C VAL A 34 -15.01 26.97 18.19
N ALA A 35 -13.97 27.39 17.45
CA ALA A 35 -12.60 27.35 17.93
C ALA A 35 -12.40 28.35 19.09
N LEU A 36 -11.94 27.84 20.23
CA LEU A 36 -11.43 28.66 21.32
C LEU A 36 -10.03 29.19 20.97
N THR A 37 -9.63 30.31 21.58
CA THR A 37 -8.21 30.70 21.56
C THR A 37 -7.37 29.66 22.31
N THR A 38 -6.07 29.56 21.98
CA THR A 38 -5.14 28.64 22.65
C THR A 38 -5.12 28.82 24.16
N ASN A 39 -5.17 30.04 24.66
CA ASN A 39 -5.17 30.32 26.10
C ASN A 39 -6.46 29.84 26.77
N GLN A 40 -7.63 30.15 26.18
CA GLN A 40 -8.92 29.67 26.70
C GLN A 40 -8.98 28.15 26.77
N PHE A 41 -8.53 27.47 25.70
CA PHE A 41 -8.47 26.02 25.68
C PHE A 41 -7.53 25.48 26.76
N ASN A 42 -6.33 26.05 26.90
CA ASN A 42 -5.36 25.60 27.89
C ASN A 42 -5.85 25.81 29.32
N ASN A 43 -6.50 26.94 29.61
CA ASN A 43 -7.08 27.21 30.93
C ASN A 43 -8.10 26.13 31.28
N LEU A 44 -9.04 25.82 30.38
CA LEU A 44 -10.00 24.73 30.57
C LEU A 44 -9.32 23.38 30.73
N TRP A 45 -8.31 23.11 29.90
CA TRP A 45 -7.55 21.86 29.93
C TRP A 45 -6.81 21.67 31.26
N SER A 46 -6.29 22.72 31.88
CA SER A 46 -5.55 22.62 33.15
C SER A 46 -6.38 22.87 34.42
N THR A 47 -7.62 23.37 34.29
CA THR A 47 -8.49 23.65 35.46
C THR A 47 -8.74 22.38 36.27
N ALA A 48 -8.51 22.40 37.58
CA ALA A 48 -8.78 21.23 38.41
C ALA A 48 -10.29 20.94 38.50
N GLN A 49 -10.64 19.70 38.86
CA GLN A 49 -12.04 19.39 39.17
C GLN A 49 -12.47 20.16 40.43
N GLY A 50 -13.68 20.75 40.41
CA GLY A 50 -14.17 21.60 41.50
C GLY A 50 -13.60 23.02 41.47
N GLU A 51 -12.97 23.43 40.36
CA GLU A 51 -12.50 24.80 40.16
C GLU A 51 -13.14 25.43 38.93
N VAL A 52 -13.18 26.77 38.93
CA VAL A 52 -13.61 27.57 37.78
C VAL A 52 -12.36 28.00 37.00
N PRO A 53 -12.36 27.88 35.65
CA PRO A 53 -11.25 28.36 34.84
C PRO A 53 -10.94 29.84 35.11
N ALA A 54 -9.65 30.19 35.22
CA ALA A 54 -9.22 31.51 35.68
C ALA A 54 -9.70 32.68 34.81
N ASP A 55 -10.03 32.43 33.55
CA ASP A 55 -10.54 33.40 32.58
C ASP A 55 -12.08 33.47 32.50
N TRP A 56 -12.77 32.70 33.34
CA TRP A 56 -14.23 32.71 33.41
C TRP A 56 -14.73 33.71 34.45
N ASN A 57 -15.61 34.61 34.01
CA ASN A 57 -16.51 35.32 34.90
C ASN A 57 -17.83 34.53 34.99
N TRP A 58 -17.79 33.41 35.70
CA TRP A 58 -18.92 32.48 35.84
C TRP A 58 -19.31 32.35 37.31
N ASN A 59 -20.56 32.70 37.62
CA ASN A 59 -21.09 32.73 38.99
C ASN A 59 -21.70 31.38 39.43
N GLY A 60 -21.43 30.30 38.69
CA GLY A 60 -21.91 28.96 39.05
C GLY A 60 -21.10 28.35 40.19
N ASN A 61 -21.65 27.29 40.78
CA ASN A 61 -20.91 26.49 41.74
C ASN A 61 -19.81 25.70 40.99
N PRO A 62 -18.53 25.81 41.39
CA PRO A 62 -17.45 25.02 40.79
C PRO A 62 -17.73 23.50 40.78
N ASP A 63 -18.45 22.99 41.79
CA ASP A 63 -18.78 21.57 41.90
C ASP A 63 -19.81 21.10 40.85
N ASP A 64 -20.59 22.02 40.27
CA ASP A 64 -21.56 21.72 39.23
C ASP A 64 -20.91 21.63 37.84
N LEU A 65 -19.65 22.08 37.70
CA LEU A 65 -18.92 22.10 36.43
C LEU A 65 -18.20 20.78 36.18
N CYS A 66 -18.56 20.11 35.08
CA CYS A 66 -17.85 18.93 34.61
C CYS A 66 -17.00 19.27 33.38
N ILE A 67 -15.70 18.98 33.47
CA ILE A 67 -14.73 19.14 32.38
C ILE A 67 -14.15 17.77 32.04
N GLN A 68 -14.68 17.14 30.98
CA GLN A 68 -14.14 15.89 30.47
C GLN A 68 -13.10 16.16 29.40
N ARG A 69 -11.94 15.51 29.54
CA ARG A 69 -10.76 15.69 28.70
C ARG A 69 -10.48 14.42 27.93
N VAL A 70 -10.25 14.55 26.63
CA VAL A 70 -9.84 13.44 25.77
C VAL A 70 -8.64 13.91 24.96
N ASP A 71 -7.51 13.21 25.09
CA ASP A 71 -6.34 13.39 24.22
C ASP A 71 -6.37 12.32 23.13
N PHE A 72 -6.35 12.74 21.87
CA PHE A 72 -6.33 11.86 20.72
C PHE A 72 -4.94 11.68 20.13
N GLY A 73 -3.87 12.11 20.80
CA GLY A 73 -2.50 12.02 20.29
C GLY A 73 -2.15 10.62 19.81
N ASP A 74 -2.47 9.61 20.60
CA ASP A 74 -2.17 8.20 20.31
C ASP A 74 -3.04 7.60 19.18
N LEU A 75 -4.11 8.29 18.80
CA LEU A 75 -4.98 7.88 17.69
C LEU A 75 -4.32 8.16 16.34
N PHE A 76 -3.39 9.12 16.26
CA PHE A 76 -2.71 9.45 15.01
C PHE A 76 -1.35 8.77 14.94
N VAL A 77 -1.16 7.98 13.89
CA VAL A 77 0.06 7.20 13.67
C VAL A 77 0.72 7.62 12.37
N ALA A 78 2.05 7.75 12.40
CA ALA A 78 2.84 8.06 11.22
C ALA A 78 2.94 6.82 10.32
N LEU A 79 2.61 7.00 9.05
CA LEU A 79 2.81 6.02 7.98
C LEU A 79 3.84 6.59 7.02
N THR A 80 4.78 5.78 6.57
CA THR A 80 5.73 6.15 5.52
C THR A 80 5.63 5.18 4.36
N LEU A 81 5.24 5.70 3.20
CA LEU A 81 5.30 5.00 1.92
C LEU A 81 6.45 5.58 1.10
N ARG A 82 7.28 4.72 0.54
CA ARG A 82 8.41 5.13 -0.30
C ARG A 82 8.64 4.14 -1.41
N TYR A 83 9.42 4.55 -2.40
CA TYR A 83 9.92 3.67 -3.44
C TYR A 83 11.41 3.93 -3.71
N TYR A 84 12.06 3.02 -4.42
CA TYR A 84 13.45 3.18 -4.85
C TYR A 84 13.49 3.77 -6.27
N ALA A 85 14.18 4.91 -6.42
CA ALA A 85 14.07 5.78 -7.59
C ALA A 85 15.00 5.41 -8.77
N ASP A 86 15.64 4.25 -8.73
CA ASP A 86 16.46 3.77 -9.84
C ASP A 86 15.62 3.49 -11.08
N GLU A 87 14.32 3.14 -10.95
CA GLU A 87 13.47 2.88 -12.12
C GLU A 87 12.01 3.39 -12.00
N PRO A 88 11.63 4.41 -12.81
CA PRO A 88 10.28 4.98 -12.83
C PRO A 88 9.13 4.01 -13.06
N GLN A 89 9.36 2.96 -13.85
CA GLN A 89 8.32 1.99 -14.20
C GLN A 89 7.92 1.06 -13.04
N HIS A 90 8.57 1.14 -11.87
CA HIS A 90 8.35 0.26 -10.74
C HIS A 90 7.59 0.90 -9.56
N TYR A 91 6.87 2.01 -9.81
CA TYR A 91 6.07 2.66 -8.77
C TYR A 91 4.93 1.76 -8.29
N GLY A 92 4.96 1.46 -7.00
CA GLY A 92 3.82 0.88 -6.30
C GLY A 92 2.70 1.90 -6.18
N ARG A 93 1.47 1.41 -6.15
CA ARG A 93 0.28 2.23 -5.93
C ARG A 93 -0.33 1.91 -4.57
N TYR A 94 -1.09 2.84 -4.02
CA TYR A 94 -1.72 2.65 -2.72
C TYR A 94 -3.12 3.25 -2.66
N THR A 95 -3.91 2.77 -1.70
CA THR A 95 -5.14 3.41 -1.24
C THR A 95 -5.20 3.41 0.29
N LEU A 96 -5.79 4.46 0.85
CA LEU A 96 -6.09 4.57 2.27
C LEU A 96 -7.61 4.51 2.46
N ASP A 97 -8.05 3.89 3.56
CA ASP A 97 -9.45 3.77 4.00
C ASP A 97 -10.38 3.10 2.95
N SER A 98 -9.81 2.08 2.32
CA SER A 98 -10.34 1.33 1.18
C SER A 98 -10.73 -0.08 1.64
N ARG A 99 -12.00 -0.26 2.08
CA ARG A 99 -12.49 -1.56 2.61
C ARG A 99 -13.00 -2.52 1.54
N GLU A 100 -13.64 -2.00 0.50
CA GLU A 100 -14.20 -2.76 -0.61
C GLU A 100 -13.92 -2.00 -1.91
N SER A 101 -13.60 -2.73 -2.98
CA SER A 101 -13.23 -2.25 -4.32
C SER A 101 -13.59 -0.78 -4.56
N THR A 102 -12.59 0.10 -4.49
CA THR A 102 -12.82 1.52 -4.33
C THR A 102 -13.14 2.22 -5.64
N THR A 103 -14.14 3.09 -5.60
CA THR A 103 -14.29 4.22 -6.53
C THR A 103 -13.12 5.22 -6.45
N ASN A 104 -12.29 5.15 -5.40
CA ASN A 104 -10.99 5.82 -5.34
C ASN A 104 -10.01 5.14 -6.31
N LEU A 105 -9.58 5.89 -7.33
CA LEU A 105 -8.49 5.50 -8.20
C LEU A 105 -7.22 5.29 -7.37
N THR A 106 -6.46 4.24 -7.66
CA THR A 106 -5.16 3.99 -7.02
C THR A 106 -4.24 5.21 -7.21
N ALA A 107 -3.67 5.73 -6.13
CA ALA A 107 -2.73 6.85 -6.22
C ALA A 107 -1.33 6.33 -6.49
N LEU A 108 -0.63 7.01 -7.38
CA LEU A 108 0.82 6.88 -7.52
C LEU A 108 1.47 7.65 -6.37
N LEU A 109 2.56 7.10 -5.84
CA LEU A 109 3.41 7.89 -4.94
C LEU A 109 3.96 9.11 -5.70
N PRO A 110 4.04 10.30 -5.07
CA PRO A 110 4.61 11.48 -5.71
C PRO A 110 6.04 11.22 -6.20
N TYR A 111 6.31 11.49 -7.48
CA TYR A 111 7.65 11.37 -8.08
C TYR A 111 8.38 12.71 -8.07
N VAL A 112 9.63 12.69 -7.63
CA VAL A 112 10.59 13.79 -7.85
C VAL A 112 11.87 13.19 -8.42
N SER A 113 12.26 13.61 -9.63
CA SER A 113 13.44 13.09 -10.32
C SER A 113 14.71 13.26 -9.48
N GLY A 114 15.53 12.22 -9.39
CA GLY A 114 16.80 12.23 -8.64
C GLY A 114 16.66 12.17 -7.12
N GLN A 115 15.46 11.96 -6.58
CA GLN A 115 15.23 11.75 -5.15
C GLN A 115 14.48 10.43 -4.94
N ASN A 116 14.74 9.74 -3.82
CA ASN A 116 13.88 8.65 -3.34
C ASN A 116 12.70 9.28 -2.60
N PRO A 117 11.51 9.43 -3.21
CA PRO A 117 10.44 10.16 -2.57
C PRO A 117 9.87 9.37 -1.42
N VAL A 118 9.49 10.14 -0.43
CA VAL A 118 8.96 9.66 0.83
C VAL A 118 7.64 10.38 1.04
N PHE A 119 6.57 9.60 1.07
CA PHE A 119 5.25 10.07 1.45
C PHE A 119 4.99 9.66 2.89
N SER A 120 4.97 10.63 3.80
CA SER A 120 4.86 10.38 5.25
C SER A 120 3.65 11.06 5.88
N PRO A 121 2.42 10.61 5.59
CA PRO A 121 1.22 11.15 6.24
C PRO A 121 1.07 10.67 7.68
N PHE A 122 0.29 11.42 8.45
CA PHE A 122 -0.36 10.90 9.66
C PHE A 122 -1.73 10.34 9.28
N VAL A 123 -2.05 9.17 9.83
CA VAL A 123 -3.30 8.46 9.60
C VAL A 123 -3.94 8.11 10.94
N ILE A 124 -5.26 7.87 10.96
CA ILE A 124 -5.91 7.37 12.17
C ILE A 124 -5.58 5.89 12.37
N ARG A 125 -5.29 5.49 13.60
CA ARG A 125 -5.10 4.10 13.99
C ARG A 125 -6.35 3.29 13.60
N GLY A 126 -6.14 2.17 12.92
CA GLY A 126 -7.22 1.37 12.33
C GLY A 126 -7.51 1.68 10.86
N THR A 127 -6.78 2.63 10.24
CA THR A 127 -6.89 2.92 8.80
C THR A 127 -6.46 1.71 7.98
N TYR A 128 -7.27 1.36 6.98
CA TYR A 128 -6.92 0.32 6.01
C TYR A 128 -5.92 0.88 5.00
N LEU A 129 -4.77 0.23 4.88
CA LEU A 129 -3.81 0.47 3.81
C LEU A 129 -3.91 -0.68 2.82
N SER A 130 -4.20 -0.38 1.56
CA SER A 130 -4.07 -1.35 0.47
C SER A 130 -2.90 -0.94 -0.43
N LEU A 131 -2.02 -1.90 -0.70
CA LEU A 131 -0.83 -1.75 -1.51
C LEU A 131 -0.97 -2.58 -2.79
N TYR A 132 -0.71 -1.94 -3.91
CA TYR A 132 -0.91 -2.50 -5.24
C TYR A 132 0.40 -2.47 -6.02
N GLY A 133 0.56 -3.44 -6.92
CA GLY A 133 1.65 -3.45 -7.88
C GLY A 133 1.53 -2.33 -8.91
N THR A 134 2.50 -2.26 -9.82
CA THR A 134 2.54 -1.28 -10.93
C THR A 134 1.32 -1.37 -11.84
N ASN A 135 0.82 -2.60 -12.04
CA ASN A 135 -0.38 -2.95 -12.80
C ASN A 135 -1.71 -2.65 -12.07
N GLY A 136 -1.67 -2.09 -10.86
CA GLY A 136 -2.89 -1.82 -10.08
C GLY A 136 -3.54 -3.05 -9.46
N VAL A 137 -2.89 -4.23 -9.51
CA VAL A 137 -3.37 -5.44 -8.83
C VAL A 137 -2.99 -5.37 -7.35
N LEU A 138 -3.96 -5.69 -6.49
CA LEU A 138 -3.77 -5.70 -5.04
C LEU A 138 -2.72 -6.76 -4.65
N GLN A 139 -1.68 -6.35 -3.93
CA GLN A 139 -0.65 -7.24 -3.40
C GLN A 139 -0.81 -7.46 -1.91
N PHE A 140 -1.11 -6.41 -1.16
CA PHE A 140 -1.14 -6.49 0.30
C PHE A 140 -2.17 -5.54 0.89
N ARG A 141 -2.74 -5.94 2.02
CA ARG A 141 -3.62 -5.08 2.82
C ARG A 141 -3.22 -5.19 4.27
N ASP A 142 -3.17 -4.04 4.92
CA ASP A 142 -2.86 -3.91 6.34
C ASP A 142 -3.85 -2.99 7.04
N ILE A 143 -3.96 -3.14 8.35
CA ILE A 143 -4.66 -2.20 9.21
C ILE A 143 -3.58 -1.50 10.04
N ILE A 144 -3.40 -0.21 9.82
CA ILE A 144 -2.31 0.54 10.46
C ILE A 144 -2.61 0.71 11.94
N GLN A 145 -1.86 0.01 12.79
CA GLN A 145 -1.96 0.08 14.25
C GLN A 145 -0.77 0.79 14.89
N ASP A 146 0.42 0.58 14.33
CA ASP A 146 1.68 1.02 14.92
C ASP A 146 2.11 2.39 14.39
N ASN A 147 2.67 3.20 15.29
CA ASN A 147 3.32 4.46 14.92
C ASN A 147 4.62 4.20 14.16
N ALA A 148 4.92 5.05 13.18
CA ALA A 148 6.11 4.97 12.32
C ALA A 148 6.20 3.66 11.50
N THR A 149 5.06 3.19 10.98
CA THR A 149 5.05 2.05 10.06
C THR A 149 5.62 2.45 8.69
N ILE A 150 6.53 1.64 8.14
CA ILE A 150 7.24 1.96 6.89
C ILE A 150 7.00 0.87 5.85
N TYR A 151 6.63 1.28 4.64
CA TYR A 151 6.53 0.45 3.46
C TYR A 151 7.39 0.99 2.32
N THR A 152 8.20 0.12 1.73
CA THR A 152 9.09 0.43 0.60
C THR A 152 8.68 -0.41 -0.60
N CYS A 153 8.36 0.23 -1.73
CA CYS A 153 8.17 -0.45 -3.01
C CYS A 153 9.49 -0.54 -3.78
N ARG A 154 9.79 -1.72 -4.32
CA ARG A 154 10.96 -2.01 -5.15
C ARG A 154 10.56 -3.01 -6.22
N ASP A 155 10.88 -2.74 -7.46
CA ASP A 155 10.58 -3.61 -8.60
C ASP A 155 9.08 -3.98 -8.69
N GLY A 156 8.20 -3.05 -8.31
CA GLY A 156 6.75 -3.27 -8.26
C GLY A 156 6.26 -4.18 -7.13
N VAL A 157 7.12 -4.51 -6.16
CA VAL A 157 6.81 -5.34 -4.99
C VAL A 157 6.97 -4.54 -3.71
N TRP A 158 6.02 -4.68 -2.79
CA TRP A 158 6.04 -4.00 -1.49
C TRP A 158 6.80 -4.79 -0.42
N TYR A 159 7.53 -4.05 0.41
CA TYR A 159 8.27 -4.54 1.57
C TYR A 159 7.90 -3.71 2.80
N ARG A 160 7.77 -4.34 3.97
CA ARG A 160 7.67 -3.65 5.27
C ARG A 160 9.07 -3.41 5.82
N GLY A 161 9.40 -2.16 6.12
CA GLY A 161 10.70 -1.72 6.62
C GLY A 161 11.47 -0.80 5.67
N LEU A 162 12.66 -0.39 6.11
CA LEU A 162 13.50 0.57 5.42
C LEU A 162 14.40 -0.10 4.37
N GLY A 163 14.38 0.44 3.15
CA GLY A 163 15.36 0.14 2.12
C GLY A 163 15.37 -1.33 1.69
N ARG A 164 16.56 -1.90 1.51
CA ARG A 164 16.72 -3.28 1.02
C ARG A 164 16.50 -4.36 2.07
N SER A 165 16.52 -3.99 3.36
CA SER A 165 16.41 -4.90 4.51
C SER A 165 14.97 -5.19 4.95
N GLY A 166 13.98 -4.57 4.29
CA GLY A 166 12.56 -4.82 4.59
C GLY A 166 12.13 -6.24 4.23
N SER A 167 11.18 -6.78 4.97
CA SER A 167 10.55 -8.07 4.65
C SER A 167 9.49 -7.87 3.58
N ARG A 168 9.46 -8.73 2.56
CA ARG A 168 8.43 -8.67 1.52
C ARG A 168 7.04 -8.82 2.16
N VAL A 169 6.08 -8.02 1.70
CA VAL A 169 4.67 -8.13 2.08
C VAL A 169 3.81 -8.48 0.87
N GLY A 170 2.69 -9.16 1.13
CA GLY A 170 1.81 -9.70 0.08
C GLY A 170 2.15 -11.15 -0.27
N PRO A 171 1.42 -11.76 -1.22
CA PRO A 171 1.67 -13.13 -1.62
C PRO A 171 3.11 -13.23 -2.08
N ALA A 172 3.85 -14.16 -1.49
CA ALA A 172 5.08 -14.62 -2.09
C ALA A 172 4.70 -15.09 -3.49
N ILE A 173 5.24 -14.45 -4.52
CA ILE A 173 5.57 -15.16 -5.75
C ILE A 173 6.50 -16.25 -5.25
N ARG A 174 5.94 -17.40 -4.88
CA ARG A 174 6.72 -18.62 -4.74
C ARG A 174 7.25 -18.84 -6.14
N HIS A 175 8.57 -18.92 -6.25
CA HIS A 175 9.13 -19.57 -7.42
C HIS A 175 8.47 -20.94 -7.48
N PRO A 176 7.89 -21.33 -8.63
CA PRO A 176 7.29 -22.64 -8.75
C PRO A 176 8.31 -23.65 -8.26
N THR A 177 7.89 -24.51 -7.34
CA THR A 177 8.73 -25.60 -6.87
C THR A 177 9.14 -26.45 -8.07
N PRO A 178 10.30 -27.14 -8.02
CA PRO A 178 10.69 -28.05 -9.09
C PRO A 178 9.58 -29.07 -9.45
N GLU A 179 8.75 -29.43 -8.48
CA GLU A 179 7.58 -30.30 -8.64
C GLU A 179 6.43 -29.61 -9.38
N GLU A 180 6.05 -28.37 -9.00
CA GLU A 180 5.04 -27.58 -9.74
C GLU A 180 5.49 -27.27 -11.18
N PHE A 181 6.79 -27.06 -11.40
CA PHE A 181 7.36 -26.90 -12.74
C PHE A 181 7.34 -28.22 -13.51
N ALA A 182 7.68 -29.34 -12.87
CA ALA A 182 7.60 -30.66 -13.47
C ALA A 182 6.15 -31.07 -13.80
N ASP A 183 5.17 -30.68 -12.99
CA ASP A 183 3.75 -30.92 -13.23
C ASP A 183 3.20 -30.05 -14.37
N ALA A 184 3.58 -28.77 -14.42
CA ALA A 184 3.24 -27.89 -15.53
C ALA A 184 3.87 -28.37 -16.84
N LEU A 185 5.12 -28.83 -16.77
CA LEU A 185 5.81 -29.46 -17.88
C LEU A 185 5.10 -30.78 -18.25
N ALA A 186 4.77 -31.65 -17.30
CA ALA A 186 4.07 -32.91 -17.56
C ALA A 186 2.68 -32.69 -18.16
N ALA A 187 1.96 -31.64 -17.75
CA ALA A 187 0.68 -31.24 -18.32
C ALA A 187 0.82 -30.73 -19.76
N PHE A 188 1.83 -29.90 -20.02
CA PHE A 188 2.25 -29.51 -21.38
C PHE A 188 2.67 -30.74 -22.22
N LEU A 189 3.24 -31.75 -21.56
CA LEU A 189 3.69 -33.00 -22.17
C LEU A 189 2.62 -34.12 -22.21
N SER A 190 1.35 -33.88 -21.87
CA SER A 190 0.29 -34.91 -22.02
C SER A 190 -0.27 -34.98 -23.47
N PRO A 191 -0.97 -36.05 -23.90
CA PRO A 191 -1.01 -36.43 -25.33
C PRO A 191 -2.05 -35.65 -26.16
N GLU A 192 -2.01 -35.59 -27.49
CA GLU A 192 -0.95 -35.54 -28.50
C GLU A 192 -1.64 -35.15 -29.82
N VAL A 193 -1.91 -33.87 -30.02
CA VAL A 193 -2.26 -33.31 -31.34
C VAL A 193 -1.69 -31.88 -31.36
N PRO A 194 -0.99 -31.47 -32.44
CA PRO A 194 -0.79 -30.06 -32.70
C PRO A 194 -2.10 -29.30 -32.45
N LEU A 195 -2.09 -28.31 -31.56
CA LEU A 195 -3.32 -27.56 -31.29
C LEU A 195 -3.75 -26.76 -32.53
N TRP A 196 -2.82 -26.57 -33.48
CA TRP A 196 -3.08 -25.96 -34.77
C TRP A 196 -3.27 -26.98 -35.90
N PRO A 197 -4.45 -26.99 -36.53
CA PRO A 197 -4.71 -27.76 -37.75
C PRO A 197 -3.75 -27.56 -38.92
N ASP A 198 -3.08 -26.40 -39.01
CA ASP A 198 -2.13 -26.06 -40.09
C ASP A 198 -0.66 -26.16 -39.65
N ASN A 199 -0.38 -26.94 -38.61
CA ASN A 199 1.00 -27.16 -38.16
C ASN A 199 1.88 -27.63 -39.33
N GLY A 200 2.94 -26.87 -39.61
CA GLY A 200 3.90 -27.09 -40.70
C GLY A 200 4.78 -28.33 -40.55
N GLY A 201 4.63 -29.07 -39.45
CA GLY A 201 5.38 -30.29 -39.14
C GLY A 201 6.12 -30.24 -37.81
N ALA A 202 6.06 -29.12 -37.08
CA ALA A 202 6.61 -29.00 -35.73
C ALA A 202 6.06 -30.11 -34.83
N THR A 203 6.96 -30.96 -34.40
CA THR A 203 6.68 -31.99 -33.42
C THR A 203 6.82 -31.41 -32.03
N LYS A 204 6.24 -32.11 -31.07
CA LYS A 204 6.49 -31.85 -29.66
C LYS A 204 7.98 -31.94 -29.30
N SER A 205 8.74 -32.80 -29.99
CA SER A 205 10.20 -32.91 -29.83
C SER A 205 10.91 -31.61 -30.22
N ASP A 206 10.41 -30.87 -31.21
CA ASP A 206 10.99 -29.60 -31.65
C ASP A 206 10.76 -28.52 -30.58
N MET A 207 9.58 -28.54 -29.95
CA MET A 207 9.25 -27.63 -28.87
C MET A 207 10.00 -27.94 -27.56
N GLU A 208 10.16 -29.22 -27.23
CA GLU A 208 11.01 -29.66 -26.12
C GLU A 208 12.47 -29.23 -26.33
N ALA A 209 12.99 -29.39 -27.55
CA ALA A 209 14.35 -28.95 -27.89
C ALA A 209 14.51 -27.43 -27.76
N ALA A 210 13.52 -26.64 -28.18
CA ALA A 210 13.53 -25.19 -28.06
C ALA A 210 13.47 -24.72 -26.59
N ILE A 211 12.63 -25.36 -25.75
CA ILE A 211 12.56 -25.09 -24.30
C ILE A 211 13.90 -25.40 -23.65
N MET A 212 14.48 -26.56 -23.93
CA MET A 212 15.76 -26.96 -23.34
C MET A 212 16.91 -26.06 -23.79
N ASN A 213 16.90 -25.62 -25.05
CA ASN A 213 17.86 -24.65 -25.55
C ASN A 213 17.75 -23.31 -24.81
N PHE A 214 16.52 -22.77 -24.68
CA PHE A 214 16.26 -21.54 -23.93
C PHE A 214 16.71 -21.63 -22.47
N LEU A 215 16.40 -22.74 -21.79
CA LEU A 215 16.81 -22.96 -20.41
C LEU A 215 18.33 -23.08 -20.26
N THR A 216 18.98 -23.77 -21.20
CA THR A 216 20.45 -23.96 -21.18
C THR A 216 21.16 -22.65 -21.43
N VAL A 217 20.76 -21.90 -22.47
CA VAL A 217 21.31 -20.58 -22.78
C VAL A 217 21.02 -19.60 -21.65
N GLY A 218 19.81 -19.58 -21.10
CA GLY A 218 19.46 -18.74 -19.95
C GLY A 218 20.27 -19.07 -18.68
N ALA A 219 20.79 -20.29 -18.55
CA ALA A 219 21.64 -20.69 -17.43
C ALA A 219 23.13 -20.35 -17.64
N THR A 220 23.62 -20.37 -18.89
CA THR A 220 25.05 -20.22 -19.19
C THR A 220 25.44 -18.88 -19.83
N ASP A 221 24.52 -18.24 -20.54
CA ASP A 221 24.73 -17.00 -21.29
C ASP A 221 23.42 -16.20 -21.45
N ASN A 222 22.99 -15.56 -20.36
CA ASN A 222 21.70 -14.88 -20.27
C ASN A 222 21.69 -13.45 -20.86
N GLN A 223 22.67 -13.08 -21.68
CA GLN A 223 22.78 -11.75 -22.30
C GLN A 223 23.17 -11.82 -23.78
N GLY A 224 22.64 -10.89 -24.57
CA GLY A 224 23.04 -10.70 -25.97
C GLY A 224 22.33 -11.61 -26.98
N ASN A 225 22.97 -11.82 -28.13
CA ASN A 225 22.34 -12.47 -29.29
C ASN A 225 21.95 -13.92 -29.02
N ALA A 226 22.73 -14.67 -28.24
CA ALA A 226 22.44 -16.08 -27.95
C ALA A 226 21.09 -16.26 -27.22
N MET A 227 20.77 -15.39 -26.27
CA MET A 227 19.49 -15.40 -25.57
C MET A 227 18.34 -14.95 -26.47
N ASN A 228 18.57 -13.96 -27.34
CA ASN A 228 17.58 -13.52 -28.33
C ASN A 228 17.25 -14.64 -29.32
N ASP A 229 18.26 -15.33 -29.84
CA ASP A 229 18.12 -16.45 -30.78
C ASP A 229 17.39 -17.63 -30.12
N ALA A 230 17.71 -17.94 -28.85
CA ALA A 230 17.04 -18.98 -28.09
C ALA A 230 15.58 -18.62 -27.77
N GLN A 231 15.29 -17.35 -27.53
CA GLN A 231 13.93 -16.86 -27.31
C GLN A 231 13.11 -16.89 -28.61
N GLU A 232 13.69 -16.47 -29.73
CA GLU A 232 13.06 -16.52 -31.06
C GLU A 232 12.73 -17.96 -31.45
N ALA A 233 13.67 -18.89 -31.28
CA ALA A 233 13.45 -20.31 -31.52
C ALA A 233 12.34 -20.91 -30.64
N LEU A 234 12.21 -20.48 -29.38
CA LEU A 234 11.12 -20.90 -28.50
C LEU A 234 9.77 -20.35 -28.96
N ILE A 235 9.72 -19.09 -29.39
CA ILE A 235 8.52 -18.45 -29.90
C ILE A 235 8.07 -19.13 -31.20
N ASP A 236 8.98 -19.38 -32.13
CA ASP A 236 8.66 -20.03 -33.41
C ASP A 236 8.12 -21.44 -33.21
N ALA A 237 8.79 -22.24 -32.37
CA ALA A 237 8.32 -23.58 -32.02
C ALA A 237 6.95 -23.56 -31.33
N TRP A 238 6.69 -22.56 -30.47
CA TRP A 238 5.38 -22.37 -29.84
C TRP A 238 4.30 -22.02 -30.87
N VAL A 239 4.57 -21.07 -31.77
CA VAL A 239 3.63 -20.63 -32.81
C VAL A 239 3.31 -21.78 -33.76
N GLU A 240 4.31 -22.53 -34.19
CA GLU A 240 4.11 -23.64 -35.13
C GLU A 240 3.34 -24.81 -34.50
N PHE A 241 3.62 -25.12 -33.22
CA PHE A 241 2.97 -26.21 -32.51
C PHE A 241 1.53 -25.87 -32.06
N THR A 242 1.28 -24.62 -31.67
CA THR A 242 0.00 -24.21 -31.05
C THR A 242 -0.88 -23.31 -31.93
N GLY A 243 -0.32 -22.66 -32.94
CA GLY A 243 -0.99 -21.64 -33.76
C GLY A 243 -1.26 -20.33 -33.03
N ALA A 244 -0.95 -20.25 -31.74
CA ALA A 244 -1.08 -19.04 -30.95
C ALA A 244 0.11 -18.11 -31.26
N ASN A 245 -0.17 -17.00 -31.93
CA ASN A 245 0.83 -15.96 -32.14
C ASN A 245 0.92 -15.07 -30.89
N PRO A 246 2.02 -15.11 -30.11
CA PRO A 246 2.17 -14.30 -28.90
C PRO A 246 2.21 -12.79 -29.17
N ASN A 247 2.30 -12.38 -30.45
CA ASN A 247 2.30 -10.98 -30.91
C ASN A 247 1.00 -10.54 -31.58
N LYS A 248 -0.08 -11.35 -31.58
CA LYS A 248 -1.43 -10.90 -31.98
C LYS A 248 -2.32 -10.75 -30.74
N PRO A 249 -2.99 -9.59 -30.57
CA PRO A 249 -3.80 -9.28 -29.39
C PRO A 249 -5.01 -10.21 -29.23
#